data_AF-A0A7W0HPY0-F1
#
_entry.id   AF-A0A7W0HPY0-F1
#
_cell.length_a   1.000
_cell.length_b   1.000
_cell.length_c   1.000
_cell.angle_alpha   90.00
_cell.angle_beta   90.00
_cell.angle_gamma   90.00
#
_symmetry.space_group_name_H-M   'P 1'
#
loop_
_entity.id
_entity.type
_entity.pdbx_description
1 polymer ?
#
loop_
_entity_poly.entity_id
_entity_poly.type
_entity_poly.pdbx_seq_one_letter_code
_entity_poly.pdbx_strand_id
1 'polypeptide(L)'
;MYTVGLAQSAADLRAAQRLRYQVFADEFGARLDSPVSGHDVDRFDAYCDHLLVRSEGEVVGTYRLLPPGRSDQLYSETEFDLSPLKAIRPGMVETGRSCVHPDHRTGTVIGLMWASIARYMVDGGHSWLVGCCSVPVEDAGDVADRVPLGPEEYRVKPLLPWSDLGQERRSDFRLPPLLRGYLRLGAWVCGPPALDPAFGTADFLVLLPMSRVNDRYLRHFLGER
;
A
#
# COMPACT_ATOMS: atom_id res chain seq x y z
N MET A 1 5.14 -1.98 -24.48
CA MET A 1 4.19 -3.03 -24.03
C MET A 1 4.49 -3.33 -22.57
N TYR A 2 3.45 -3.50 -21.73
CA TYR A 2 3.65 -3.82 -20.32
C TYR A 2 3.61 -5.33 -20.07
N THR A 3 4.47 -5.81 -19.16
CA THR A 3 4.40 -7.16 -18.59
C THR A 3 4.27 -7.08 -17.08
N VAL A 4 3.64 -8.07 -16.45
CA VAL A 4 3.42 -8.13 -15.00
C VAL A 4 3.80 -9.51 -14.48
N GLY A 5 4.43 -9.56 -13.31
CA GLY A 5 4.79 -10.82 -12.65
C GLY A 5 5.44 -10.58 -11.29
N LEU A 6 5.61 -11.65 -10.52
CA LEU A 6 6.38 -11.61 -9.28
C LEU A 6 7.88 -11.63 -9.59
N ALA A 7 8.69 -11.04 -8.70
CA ALA A 7 10.14 -11.21 -8.71
C ALA A 7 10.51 -12.69 -8.59
N GLN A 8 11.42 -13.16 -9.44
CA GLN A 8 11.88 -14.56 -9.45
C GLN A 8 13.37 -14.68 -9.13
N SER A 9 14.07 -13.54 -9.00
CA SER A 9 15.50 -13.48 -8.76
C SER A 9 15.88 -12.31 -7.85
N ALA A 10 17.11 -12.36 -7.31
CA ALA A 10 17.68 -11.23 -6.59
C ALA A 10 17.84 -9.99 -7.48
N ALA A 11 18.01 -10.16 -8.79
CA ALA A 11 18.10 -9.06 -9.75
C ALA A 11 16.75 -8.34 -9.88
N ASP A 12 15.64 -9.09 -9.89
CA ASP A 12 14.29 -8.52 -9.90
C ASP A 12 13.99 -7.71 -8.65
N LEU A 13 14.34 -8.26 -7.47
CA LEU A 13 14.20 -7.55 -6.21
C LEU A 13 15.03 -6.27 -6.21
N ARG A 14 16.29 -6.33 -6.67
CA ARG A 14 17.14 -5.14 -6.77
C ARG A 14 16.59 -4.08 -7.71
N ALA A 15 15.95 -4.47 -8.82
CA ALA A 15 15.27 -3.53 -9.71
C ALA A 15 14.08 -2.86 -9.01
N ALA A 16 13.27 -3.62 -8.26
CA ALA A 16 12.17 -3.08 -7.46
C ALA A 16 12.66 -2.07 -6.41
N GLN A 17 13.72 -2.42 -5.66
CA GLN A 17 14.31 -1.57 -4.63
C GLN A 17 14.90 -0.28 -5.20
N ARG A 18 15.47 -0.34 -6.41
CA ARG A 18 15.95 0.86 -7.13
C ARG A 18 14.81 1.78 -7.53
N LEU A 19 13.73 1.23 -8.10
CA LEU A 19 12.54 2.02 -8.45
C LEU A 19 11.95 2.69 -7.20
N ARG A 20 11.84 1.94 -6.10
CA ARG A 20 11.35 2.46 -4.82
C ARG A 20 12.22 3.61 -4.32
N TYR A 21 13.54 3.50 -4.40
CA TYR A 21 14.45 4.60 -4.05
C TYR A 21 14.21 5.84 -4.91
N GLN A 22 14.15 5.68 -6.23
CA GLN A 22 13.93 6.79 -7.17
C GLN A 22 12.62 7.52 -6.87
N VAL A 23 11.54 6.78 -6.58
CA VAL A 23 10.25 7.41 -6.29
C VAL A 23 10.21 7.98 -4.87
N PHE A 24 10.60 7.21 -3.86
CA PHE A 24 10.44 7.64 -2.48
C PHE A 24 11.49 8.66 -2.05
N ALA A 25 12.77 8.42 -2.32
CA ALA A 25 13.85 9.32 -1.92
C ALA A 25 14.06 10.44 -2.93
N ASP A 26 14.30 10.12 -4.22
CA ASP A 26 14.71 11.15 -5.19
C ASP A 26 13.55 12.10 -5.54
N GLU A 27 12.32 11.59 -5.68
CA GLU A 27 11.16 12.41 -6.02
C GLU A 27 10.41 12.94 -4.79
N PHE A 28 10.04 12.06 -3.84
CA PHE A 28 9.24 12.47 -2.67
C PHE A 28 10.08 12.95 -1.48
N GLY A 29 11.41 12.85 -1.53
CA GLY A 29 12.29 13.36 -0.48
C GLY A 29 12.29 12.52 0.81
N ALA A 30 11.82 11.28 0.76
CA ALA A 30 11.81 10.38 1.91
C ALA A 30 13.25 10.06 2.38
N ARG A 31 13.42 10.00 3.70
CA ARG A 31 14.69 9.65 4.34
C ARG A 31 14.72 8.16 4.63
N LEU A 32 15.24 7.40 3.69
CA LEU A 32 15.29 5.95 3.77
C LEU A 32 16.50 5.49 4.61
N ASP A 33 16.24 4.72 5.66
CA ASP A 33 17.26 3.97 6.39
C ASP A 33 17.57 2.66 5.65
N SER A 34 18.30 2.80 4.53
CA SER A 34 18.63 1.66 3.67
C SER A 34 20.09 1.23 3.83
N PRO A 35 20.36 -0.07 4.03
CA PRO A 35 21.72 -0.61 4.05
C PRO A 35 22.41 -0.57 2.67
N VAL A 36 21.68 -0.31 1.60
CA VAL A 36 22.20 -0.31 0.23
C VAL A 36 21.96 1.04 -0.43
N SER A 37 23.04 1.77 -0.71
CA SER A 37 22.98 3.07 -1.39
C SER A 37 22.19 3.00 -2.70
N GLY A 38 21.29 3.97 -2.91
CA GLY A 38 20.46 4.07 -4.12
C GLY A 38 19.34 3.02 -4.22
N HIS A 39 18.99 2.36 -3.12
CA HIS A 39 17.95 1.34 -3.05
C HIS A 39 17.11 1.53 -1.79
N ASP A 40 15.80 1.32 -1.86
CA ASP A 40 14.92 1.21 -0.69
C ASP A 40 14.92 -0.26 -0.25
N VAL A 41 15.68 -0.58 0.80
CA VAL A 41 15.82 -1.96 1.32
C VAL A 41 15.45 -1.96 2.80
N ASP A 42 14.58 -2.87 3.19
CA ASP A 42 14.28 -3.11 4.61
C ASP A 42 14.22 -4.61 4.94
N ARG A 43 14.09 -4.92 6.24
CA ARG A 43 14.05 -6.30 6.73
C ARG A 43 12.86 -7.12 6.23
N PHE A 44 11.77 -6.48 5.81
CA PHE A 44 10.56 -7.17 5.36
C PHE A 44 10.70 -7.70 3.94
N ASP A 45 11.60 -7.13 3.12
CA ASP A 45 11.82 -7.58 1.74
C ASP A 45 12.07 -9.09 1.62
N ALA A 46 12.74 -9.70 2.61
CA ALA A 46 13.06 -11.13 2.64
C ALA A 46 11.84 -12.04 2.82
N TYR A 47 10.74 -11.53 3.36
CA TYR A 47 9.52 -12.29 3.63
C TYR A 47 8.43 -12.06 2.57
N CYS A 48 8.62 -11.03 1.73
CA CYS A 48 7.60 -10.59 0.80
C CYS A 48 7.78 -11.20 -0.59
N ASP A 49 6.66 -11.43 -1.26
CA ASP A 49 6.64 -11.45 -2.72
C ASP A 49 6.68 -10.01 -3.24
N HIS A 50 7.30 -9.82 -4.40
CA HIS A 50 7.45 -8.48 -5.00
C HIS A 50 6.79 -8.48 -6.37
N LEU A 51 5.66 -7.81 -6.47
CA LEU A 51 4.97 -7.60 -7.73
C LEU A 51 5.68 -6.54 -8.56
N LEU A 52 5.86 -6.81 -9.85
CA LEU A 52 6.61 -5.97 -10.76
C LEU A 52 5.84 -5.79 -12.06
N VAL A 53 5.72 -4.55 -12.50
CA VAL A 53 5.30 -4.18 -13.85
C VAL A 53 6.50 -3.68 -14.61
N ARG A 54 6.73 -4.21 -15.81
CA ARG A 54 7.85 -3.83 -16.67
C ARG A 54 7.38 -3.20 -17.97
N SER A 55 8.19 -2.28 -18.49
CA SER A 55 8.12 -1.76 -19.85
C SER A 55 9.51 -1.82 -20.45
N GLU A 56 9.65 -2.42 -21.64
CA GLU A 56 10.94 -2.49 -22.34
C GLU A 56 12.06 -3.15 -21.52
N GLY A 57 11.70 -4.06 -20.62
CA GLY A 57 12.62 -4.78 -19.73
C GLY A 57 12.84 -4.11 -18.36
N GLU A 58 12.55 -2.81 -18.25
CA GLU A 58 12.74 -2.03 -17.02
C GLU A 58 11.54 -2.12 -16.08
N VAL A 59 11.79 -2.17 -14.77
CA VAL A 59 10.73 -2.14 -13.74
C VAL A 59 10.19 -0.72 -13.60
N VAL A 60 8.92 -0.53 -13.95
CA VAL A 60 8.24 0.78 -13.97
C VAL A 60 7.12 0.89 -12.94
N GLY A 61 6.77 -0.20 -12.28
CA GLY A 61 5.86 -0.21 -11.15
C GLY A 61 6.14 -1.40 -10.25
N THR A 62 5.95 -1.22 -8.94
CA THR A 62 6.11 -2.31 -7.98
C THR A 62 5.15 -2.20 -6.80
N TYR A 63 4.86 -3.36 -6.21
CA TYR A 63 4.11 -3.50 -4.98
C TYR A 63 4.68 -4.67 -4.17
N ARG A 64 4.89 -4.48 -2.86
CA ARG A 64 5.33 -5.54 -1.95
C ARG A 64 4.13 -6.25 -1.33
N LEU A 65 4.15 -7.58 -1.26
CA LEU A 65 3.09 -8.44 -0.72
C LEU A 65 3.67 -9.38 0.35
N LEU A 66 3.23 -9.26 1.59
CA LEU A 66 3.60 -10.13 2.70
C LEU A 66 2.42 -11.08 3.03
N PRO A 67 2.44 -12.32 2.54
CA PRO A 67 1.39 -13.30 2.84
C PRO A 67 1.51 -13.82 4.29
N PRO A 68 0.42 -14.40 4.82
CA PRO A 68 0.38 -14.90 6.20
C PRO A 68 1.42 -16.02 6.42
N GLY A 69 1.96 -16.09 7.64
CA GLY A 69 2.87 -17.16 8.07
C GLY A 69 4.32 -17.03 7.59
N ARG A 70 4.68 -15.98 6.82
CA ARG A 70 6.06 -15.75 6.39
C ARG A 70 6.90 -14.90 7.36
N SER A 71 6.27 -14.11 8.20
CA SER A 71 6.94 -13.30 9.21
C SER A 71 6.08 -13.22 10.48
N ASP A 72 6.75 -13.12 11.62
CA ASP A 72 6.11 -12.91 12.92
C ASP A 72 5.57 -11.48 13.09
N GLN A 73 6.00 -10.55 12.24
CA GLN A 73 5.65 -9.13 12.30
C GLN A 73 5.27 -8.57 10.92
N LEU A 74 4.28 -7.68 10.87
CA LEU A 74 4.00 -6.79 9.75
C LEU A 74 4.80 -5.48 9.82
N TYR A 75 4.95 -4.82 8.68
CA TYR A 75 5.33 -3.41 8.66
C TYR A 75 4.30 -2.55 9.41
N SER A 76 3.00 -2.79 9.18
CA SER A 76 1.93 -2.01 9.82
C SER A 76 1.93 -2.13 11.35
N GLU A 77 2.56 -3.17 11.93
CA GLU A 77 2.75 -3.31 13.39
C GLU A 77 3.87 -2.40 13.94
N THR A 78 4.66 -1.77 13.08
CA THR A 78 5.59 -0.69 13.49
C THR A 78 4.93 0.67 13.53
N GLU A 79 3.75 0.81 12.93
CA GLU A 79 2.98 2.06 12.84
C GLU A 79 1.73 2.04 13.74
N PHE A 80 1.12 0.86 13.94
CA PHE A 80 -0.16 0.71 14.63
C PHE A 80 -0.19 -0.48 15.61
N ASP A 81 -1.01 -0.36 16.64
CA ASP A 81 -1.47 -1.51 17.44
C ASP A 81 -2.53 -2.29 16.66
N LEU A 82 -2.12 -3.43 16.08
CA LEU A 82 -2.98 -4.32 15.30
C LEU A 82 -3.66 -5.42 16.13
N SER A 83 -3.63 -5.33 17.47
CA SER A 83 -4.32 -6.31 18.35
C SER A 83 -5.77 -6.61 17.93
N PRO A 84 -6.58 -5.62 17.48
CA PRO A 84 -7.96 -5.86 17.00
C PRO A 84 -8.03 -6.78 15.77
N LEU A 85 -6.98 -6.83 14.93
CA LEU A 85 -6.95 -7.62 13.69
C LEU A 85 -6.44 -9.05 13.90
N LYS A 86 -6.11 -9.45 15.13
CA LYS A 86 -5.55 -10.77 15.44
C LYS A 86 -6.38 -11.94 14.89
N ALA A 87 -7.71 -11.83 14.95
CA ALA A 87 -8.62 -12.88 14.49
C ALA A 87 -8.59 -13.09 12.96
N ILE A 88 -8.26 -12.04 12.18
CA ILE A 88 -8.22 -12.11 10.71
C ILE A 88 -6.81 -12.30 10.14
N ARG A 89 -5.77 -12.15 10.98
CA ARG A 89 -4.35 -12.28 10.62
C ARG A 89 -4.02 -13.52 9.77
N PRO A 90 -4.56 -14.73 10.05
CA PRO A 90 -4.23 -15.92 9.26
C PRO A 90 -4.65 -15.84 7.78
N GLY A 91 -5.62 -14.99 7.43
CA GLY A 91 -6.10 -14.79 6.07
C GLY A 91 -5.68 -13.46 5.44
N MET A 92 -4.71 -12.77 6.05
CA MET A 92 -4.36 -11.40 5.72
C MET A 92 -3.03 -11.30 4.97
N VAL A 93 -3.04 -10.61 3.84
CA VAL A 93 -1.85 -10.21 3.09
C VAL A 93 -1.60 -8.73 3.35
N GLU A 94 -0.45 -8.40 3.92
CA GLU A 94 -0.02 -7.01 3.99
C GLU A 94 0.55 -6.59 2.65
N THR A 95 0.21 -5.37 2.22
CA THR A 95 0.75 -4.77 1.01
C THR A 95 1.34 -3.41 1.33
N GLY A 96 2.46 -3.07 0.68
CA GLY A 96 3.07 -1.76 0.83
C GLY A 96 4.09 -1.46 -0.26
N ARG A 97 4.84 -0.38 -0.07
CA ARG A 97 5.91 0.09 -0.98
C ARG A 97 5.44 0.22 -2.44
N SER A 98 4.18 0.60 -2.64
CA SER A 98 3.61 0.77 -3.97
C SER A 98 4.16 2.02 -4.64
N CYS A 99 4.78 1.90 -5.80
CA CYS A 99 5.23 3.05 -6.58
C CYS A 99 5.15 2.79 -8.08
N VAL A 100 5.07 3.87 -8.85
CA VAL A 100 5.07 3.88 -10.31
C VAL A 100 6.03 4.95 -10.78
N HIS A 101 6.92 4.58 -11.69
CA HIS A 101 7.85 5.51 -12.34
C HIS A 101 7.09 6.71 -12.93
N PRO A 102 7.56 7.96 -12.75
CA PRO A 102 6.85 9.17 -13.18
C PRO A 102 6.31 9.11 -14.62
N ASP A 103 7.13 8.66 -15.55
CA ASP A 103 6.78 8.57 -16.98
C ASP A 103 5.70 7.52 -17.31
N HIS A 104 5.33 6.67 -16.34
CA HIS A 104 4.38 5.57 -16.53
C HIS A 104 3.09 5.73 -15.71
N ARG A 105 2.84 6.92 -15.13
CA ARG A 105 1.64 7.23 -14.31
C ARG A 105 0.38 7.50 -15.14
N THR A 106 0.11 6.65 -16.12
CA THR A 106 -1.05 6.76 -17.03
C THR A 106 -2.32 6.08 -16.49
N GLY A 107 -2.26 5.47 -15.29
CA GLY A 107 -3.32 4.63 -14.75
C GLY A 107 -3.21 3.15 -15.17
N THR A 108 -2.56 2.84 -16.29
CA THR A 108 -2.40 1.47 -16.78
C THR A 108 -1.55 0.62 -15.83
N VAL A 109 -0.40 1.14 -15.38
CA VAL A 109 0.52 0.39 -14.50
C VAL A 109 -0.12 0.06 -13.16
N ILE A 110 -0.77 1.04 -12.53
CA ILE A 110 -1.50 0.80 -11.29
C ILE A 110 -2.63 -0.22 -11.54
N GLY A 111 -3.41 -0.09 -12.61
CA GLY A 111 -4.45 -1.08 -12.95
C GLY A 111 -3.92 -2.51 -13.09
N LEU A 112 -2.77 -2.69 -13.73
CA LEU A 112 -2.09 -4.00 -13.83
C LEU A 112 -1.65 -4.53 -12.46
N MET A 113 -1.11 -3.65 -11.59
CA MET A 113 -0.71 -4.07 -10.25
C MET A 113 -1.92 -4.53 -9.43
N TRP A 114 -3.00 -3.76 -9.41
CA TRP A 114 -4.23 -4.12 -8.70
C TRP A 114 -4.86 -5.41 -9.25
N ALA A 115 -4.82 -5.62 -10.56
CA ALA A 115 -5.27 -6.87 -11.16
C ALA A 115 -4.43 -8.08 -10.72
N SER A 116 -3.11 -7.91 -10.65
CA SER A 116 -2.24 -8.97 -10.17
C SER A 116 -2.40 -9.24 -8.68
N ILE A 117 -2.66 -8.21 -7.85
CA ILE A 117 -2.97 -8.38 -6.44
C ILE A 117 -4.29 -9.14 -6.28
N ALA A 118 -5.32 -8.80 -7.05
CA ALA A 118 -6.59 -9.52 -7.02
C ALA A 118 -6.41 -11.01 -7.34
N ARG A 119 -5.65 -11.35 -8.39
CA ARG A 119 -5.30 -12.75 -8.71
C ARG A 119 -4.54 -13.42 -7.58
N TYR A 120 -3.51 -12.76 -7.05
CA TYR A 120 -2.71 -13.27 -5.93
C TYR A 120 -3.58 -13.61 -4.71
N MET A 121 -4.53 -12.74 -4.37
CA MET A 121 -5.47 -12.96 -3.26
C MET A 121 -6.38 -14.15 -3.51
N VAL A 122 -6.95 -14.28 -4.72
CA VAL A 122 -7.86 -15.38 -5.08
C VAL A 122 -7.11 -16.72 -5.13
N ASP A 123 -5.99 -16.77 -5.85
CA ASP A 123 -5.19 -18.00 -6.03
C ASP A 123 -4.60 -18.50 -4.70
N GLY A 124 -4.23 -17.56 -3.81
CA GLY A 124 -3.74 -17.87 -2.47
C GLY A 124 -4.83 -18.14 -1.43
N GLY A 125 -6.11 -18.00 -1.78
CA GLY A 125 -7.23 -18.17 -0.85
C GLY A 125 -7.22 -17.16 0.31
N HIS A 126 -6.72 -15.95 0.07
CA HIS A 126 -6.59 -14.90 1.06
C HIS A 126 -7.86 -14.04 1.14
N SER A 127 -8.25 -13.67 2.36
CA SER A 127 -9.54 -13.01 2.63
C SER A 127 -9.42 -11.51 2.91
N TRP A 128 -8.22 -11.02 3.24
CA TRP A 128 -8.01 -9.65 3.69
C TRP A 128 -6.73 -9.04 3.10
N LEU A 129 -6.85 -7.87 2.51
CA LEU A 129 -5.71 -7.00 2.19
C LEU A 129 -5.57 -5.95 3.28
N VAL A 130 -4.36 -5.73 3.77
CA VAL A 130 -4.05 -4.65 4.72
C VAL A 130 -2.84 -3.84 4.24
N GLY A 131 -2.73 -2.58 4.64
CA GLY A 131 -1.51 -1.81 4.47
C GLY A 131 -1.65 -0.38 4.93
N CYS A 132 -0.52 0.31 5.06
CA CYS A 132 -0.49 1.74 5.32
C CYS A 132 -0.66 2.51 4.00
N CYS A 133 -1.70 3.34 3.90
CA CYS A 133 -1.86 4.29 2.82
C CYS A 133 -1.32 5.65 3.28
N SER A 134 -0.16 6.03 2.77
CA SER A 134 0.47 7.31 3.07
C SER A 134 -0.26 8.46 2.37
N VAL A 135 -0.52 9.51 3.14
CA VAL A 135 -1.18 10.74 2.71
C VAL A 135 -0.29 11.92 3.11
N PRO A 136 -0.15 12.97 2.28
CA PRO A 136 0.56 14.17 2.68
C PRO A 136 0.02 14.73 4.01
N VAL A 137 0.88 15.22 4.89
CA VAL A 137 0.47 15.69 6.24
C VAL A 137 -0.53 16.86 6.17
N GLU A 138 -0.50 17.65 5.10
CA GLU A 138 -1.45 18.72 4.80
C GLU A 138 -2.83 18.19 4.40
N ASP A 139 -2.91 16.95 3.90
CA ASP A 139 -4.15 16.29 3.50
C ASP A 139 -4.75 15.45 4.64
N ALA A 140 -3.95 15.10 5.65
CA ALA A 140 -4.32 14.17 6.71
C ALA A 140 -5.59 14.57 7.47
N GLY A 141 -5.70 15.85 7.86
CA GLY A 141 -6.88 16.37 8.54
C GLY A 141 -8.13 16.34 7.66
N ASP A 142 -7.98 16.67 6.37
CA ASP A 142 -9.10 16.62 5.43
C ASP A 142 -9.60 15.18 5.18
N VAL A 143 -8.69 14.20 5.15
CA VAL A 143 -9.01 12.77 5.07
C VAL A 143 -9.72 12.31 6.34
N ALA A 144 -9.15 12.61 7.51
CA ALA A 144 -9.70 12.17 8.81
C ALA A 144 -11.14 12.64 9.03
N ASP A 145 -11.48 13.85 8.57
CA ASP A 145 -12.82 14.42 8.74
C ASP A 145 -13.86 13.87 7.73
N ARG A 146 -13.41 13.46 6.54
CA ARG A 146 -14.32 13.13 5.41
C ARG A 146 -14.41 11.63 5.12
N VAL A 147 -13.46 10.83 5.58
CA VAL A 147 -13.47 9.38 5.36
C VAL A 147 -14.00 8.69 6.62
N PRO A 148 -15.18 8.05 6.56
CA PRO A 148 -15.71 7.35 7.71
C PRO A 148 -14.84 6.14 8.05
N LEU A 149 -14.65 5.91 9.35
CA LEU A 149 -13.95 4.72 9.83
C LEU A 149 -14.77 3.46 9.58
N GLY A 150 -14.05 2.34 9.42
CA GLY A 150 -14.63 1.01 9.35
C GLY A 150 -15.29 0.53 10.66
N PRO A 151 -15.71 -0.75 10.67
CA PRO A 151 -16.28 -1.41 11.85
C PRO A 151 -15.37 -1.31 13.07
N GLU A 152 -15.96 -1.19 14.26
CA GLU A 152 -15.25 -0.91 15.50
C GLU A 152 -14.25 -2.02 15.87
N GLU A 153 -14.61 -3.28 15.60
CA GLU A 153 -13.78 -4.46 15.84
C GLU A 153 -12.49 -4.49 15.01
N TYR A 154 -12.41 -3.68 13.95
CA TYR A 154 -11.22 -3.54 13.10
C TYR A 154 -10.49 -2.21 13.29
N ARG A 155 -10.89 -1.40 14.29
CA ARG A 155 -10.26 -0.10 14.51
C ARG A 155 -8.96 -0.23 15.29
N VAL A 156 -7.90 0.32 14.74
CA VAL A 156 -6.54 0.31 15.30
C VAL A 156 -6.17 1.67 15.85
N LYS A 157 -5.09 1.71 16.64
CA LYS A 157 -4.52 2.96 17.16
C LYS A 157 -3.09 3.13 16.63
N PRO A 158 -2.71 4.34 16.19
CA PRO A 158 -1.33 4.62 15.80
C PRO A 158 -0.41 4.56 17.03
N LEU A 159 0.80 4.04 16.84
CA LEU A 159 1.85 4.05 17.86
C LEU A 159 2.44 5.45 18.00
N LEU A 160 2.60 6.16 16.88
CA LEU A 160 2.92 7.58 16.84
C LEU A 160 1.75 8.34 16.20
N PRO A 161 0.78 8.84 16.99
CA PRO A 161 -0.37 9.55 16.44
C PRO A 161 0.06 10.81 15.69
N TRP A 162 -0.44 10.99 14.47
CA TRP A 162 -0.40 12.30 13.83
C TRP A 162 -1.36 13.24 14.56
N SER A 163 -0.92 14.48 14.79
CA SER A 163 -1.73 15.50 15.43
C SER A 163 -1.98 16.64 14.44
N ASP A 164 -3.21 17.13 14.44
CA ASP A 164 -3.60 18.27 13.63
C ASP A 164 -2.85 19.51 14.12
N LEU A 165 -2.06 20.11 13.22
CA LEU A 165 -1.29 21.32 13.49
C LEU A 165 -2.15 22.60 13.46
N GLY A 166 -3.48 22.46 13.51
CA GLY A 166 -4.42 23.57 13.42
C GLY A 166 -4.66 24.02 11.97
N GLN A 167 -4.58 23.09 11.02
CA GLN A 167 -4.74 23.40 9.60
C GLN A 167 -6.21 23.58 9.24
N GLU A 168 -6.55 24.68 8.57
CA GLU A 168 -7.90 24.88 8.03
C GLU A 168 -8.22 23.82 6.97
N ARG A 169 -9.44 23.27 7.05
CA ARG A 169 -9.92 22.27 6.09
C ARG A 169 -10.22 22.91 4.75
N ARG A 170 -9.68 22.33 3.68
CA ARG A 170 -9.85 22.88 2.32
C ARG A 170 -11.22 22.55 1.77
N SER A 171 -11.94 23.56 1.29
CA SER A 171 -13.27 23.38 0.68
C SER A 171 -13.22 22.57 -0.62
N ASP A 172 -12.13 22.67 -1.37
CA ASP A 172 -11.93 22.01 -2.66
C ASP A 172 -11.19 20.66 -2.55
N PHE A 173 -10.96 20.17 -1.33
CA PHE A 173 -10.25 18.93 -1.06
C PHE A 173 -10.73 17.77 -1.94
N ARG A 174 -9.75 16.98 -2.43
CA ARG A 174 -9.97 15.74 -3.16
C ARG A 174 -9.12 14.66 -2.51
N LEU A 175 -9.73 13.51 -2.29
CA LEU A 175 -9.00 12.35 -1.76
C LEU A 175 -7.79 12.02 -2.64
N PRO A 176 -6.63 11.74 -2.02
CA PRO A 176 -5.46 11.23 -2.73
C PRO A 176 -5.84 10.05 -3.63
N PRO A 177 -5.33 10.00 -4.88
CA PRO A 177 -5.80 9.03 -5.88
C PRO A 177 -5.74 7.57 -5.41
N LEU A 178 -4.69 7.20 -4.67
CA LEU A 178 -4.48 5.85 -4.16
C LEU A 178 -5.50 5.49 -3.07
N LEU A 179 -5.66 6.35 -2.06
CA LEU A 179 -6.68 6.18 -1.02
C LEU A 179 -8.09 6.08 -1.61
N ARG A 180 -8.41 6.97 -2.55
CA ARG A 180 -9.67 6.91 -3.31
C ARG A 180 -9.86 5.59 -4.04
N GLY A 181 -8.78 5.00 -4.55
CA GLY A 181 -8.76 3.67 -5.16
C GLY A 181 -9.17 2.58 -4.19
N TYR A 182 -8.54 2.48 -3.01
CA TYR A 182 -8.92 1.51 -1.98
C TYR A 182 -10.38 1.66 -1.55
N LEU A 183 -10.83 2.89 -1.28
CA LEU A 183 -12.20 3.14 -0.83
C LEU A 183 -13.24 2.74 -1.90
N ARG A 184 -12.96 2.97 -3.19
CA ARG A 184 -13.83 2.52 -4.28
C ARG A 184 -13.96 1.01 -4.40
N LEU A 185 -12.93 0.28 -3.96
CA LEU A 185 -12.96 -1.18 -3.90
C LEU A 185 -13.66 -1.71 -2.66
N GLY A 186 -14.07 -0.84 -1.74
CA GLY A 186 -14.78 -1.22 -0.53
C GLY A 186 -13.90 -1.33 0.72
N ALA A 187 -12.65 -0.86 0.65
CA ALA A 187 -11.76 -0.82 1.80
C ALA A 187 -12.26 0.15 2.86
N TRP A 188 -11.79 -0.07 4.09
CA TRP A 188 -12.02 0.79 5.23
C TRP A 188 -10.73 1.46 5.66
N VAL A 189 -10.85 2.70 6.15
CA VAL A 189 -9.84 3.29 7.03
C VAL A 189 -10.12 2.81 8.45
N CYS A 190 -9.09 2.28 9.10
CA CYS A 190 -9.21 1.58 10.37
C CYS A 190 -8.88 2.46 11.60
N GLY A 191 -8.64 3.76 11.45
CA GLY A 191 -8.38 4.60 12.61
C GLY A 191 -7.80 5.96 12.25
N PRO A 192 -7.43 6.76 13.27
CA PRO A 192 -6.67 7.97 13.06
C PRO A 192 -5.28 7.63 12.49
N PRO A 193 -4.66 8.56 11.74
CA PRO A 193 -3.39 8.28 11.08
C PRO A 193 -2.20 8.22 12.05
N ALA A 194 -1.20 7.42 11.69
CA ALA A 194 0.14 7.46 12.27
C ALA A 194 0.96 8.53 11.53
N LEU A 195 1.84 9.23 12.25
CA LEU A 195 2.85 10.08 11.61
C LEU A 195 4.02 9.19 11.18
N ASP A 196 4.39 9.25 9.91
CA ASP A 196 5.63 8.67 9.39
C ASP A 196 6.66 9.81 9.16
N PRO A 197 7.65 9.99 10.07
CA PRO A 197 8.65 11.05 9.93
C PRO A 197 9.66 10.79 8.81
N ALA A 198 9.85 9.53 8.40
CA ALA A 198 10.80 9.17 7.36
C ALA A 198 10.28 9.62 5.99
N PHE A 199 8.97 9.46 5.77
CA PHE A 199 8.31 9.88 4.53
C PHE A 199 7.69 11.28 4.61
N GLY A 200 7.53 11.85 5.81
CA GLY A 200 6.85 13.12 6.00
C GLY A 200 5.35 13.02 5.70
N THR A 201 4.76 11.86 5.96
CA THR A 201 3.35 11.55 5.66
C THR A 201 2.56 11.23 6.92
N ALA A 202 1.23 11.27 6.77
CA ALA A 202 0.30 10.68 7.70
C ALA A 202 -0.22 9.38 7.08
N ASP A 203 0.09 8.26 7.71
CA ASP A 203 -0.27 6.93 7.25
C ASP A 203 -1.62 6.54 7.82
N PHE A 204 -2.54 6.09 6.98
CA PHE A 204 -3.80 5.50 7.40
C PHE A 204 -3.75 4.00 7.21
N LEU A 205 -4.05 3.22 8.25
CA LEU A 205 -4.25 1.78 8.06
C LEU A 205 -5.52 1.55 7.24
N VAL A 206 -5.35 0.90 6.09
CA VAL A 206 -6.44 0.52 5.19
C VAL A 206 -6.63 -0.99 5.24
N LEU A 207 -7.88 -1.43 5.38
CA LEU A 207 -8.28 -2.84 5.40
C LEU A 207 -9.34 -3.11 4.34
N LEU A 208 -9.10 -4.08 3.47
CA LEU A 208 -10.00 -4.50 2.40
C LEU A 208 -10.33 -5.99 2.56
N PRO A 209 -11.54 -6.35 3.04
CA PRO A 209 -12.00 -7.72 2.91
C PRO A 209 -12.31 -8.03 1.44
N MET A 210 -11.86 -9.19 0.99
CA MET A 210 -12.10 -9.65 -0.38
C MET A 210 -13.60 -9.82 -0.67
N SER A 211 -14.43 -10.08 0.35
CA SER A 211 -15.90 -10.15 0.23
C SER A 211 -16.58 -8.81 -0.08
N ARG A 212 -15.89 -7.68 0.10
CA ARG A 212 -16.40 -6.33 -0.25
C ARG A 212 -15.91 -5.86 -1.60
N VAL A 213 -14.95 -6.56 -2.22
CA VAL A 213 -14.40 -6.14 -3.49
C VAL A 213 -15.52 -6.21 -4.52
N ASN A 214 -15.81 -5.07 -5.13
CA ASN A 214 -16.88 -4.96 -6.11
C ASN A 214 -16.62 -5.94 -7.27
N ASP A 215 -17.50 -6.93 -7.45
CA ASP A 215 -17.39 -7.99 -8.47
C ASP A 215 -17.15 -7.44 -9.88
N ARG A 216 -17.74 -6.30 -10.23
CA ARG A 216 -17.54 -5.65 -11.53
C ARG A 216 -16.09 -5.18 -11.69
N TYR A 217 -15.49 -4.72 -10.61
CA TYR A 217 -14.10 -4.26 -10.55
C TYR A 217 -13.13 -5.46 -10.54
N LEU A 218 -13.46 -6.53 -9.80
CA LEU A 218 -12.75 -7.82 -9.84
C LEU A 218 -12.73 -8.37 -11.28
N ARG A 219 -13.89 -8.46 -11.93
CA ARG A 219 -14.01 -8.92 -13.33
C ARG A 219 -13.23 -8.05 -14.32
N HIS A 220 -13.33 -6.72 -14.18
CA HIS A 220 -12.56 -5.78 -15.00
C HIS A 220 -11.05 -6.03 -14.91
N PHE A 221 -10.54 -6.33 -13.71
CA PHE A 221 -9.13 -6.59 -13.47
C PHE A 221 -8.69 -8.01 -13.84
N LEU A 222 -9.54 -9.01 -13.58
CA LEU A 222 -9.27 -10.41 -13.89
C LEU A 222 -9.34 -10.70 -15.41
N GLY A 223 -9.93 -9.78 -16.19
CA GLY A 223 -10.07 -9.94 -17.65
C GLY A 223 -11.26 -10.81 -18.04
N GLU A 224 -12.14 -11.11 -17.08
CA GLU A 224 -13.40 -11.80 -17.29
C GLU A 224 -14.45 -10.76 -17.71
N ARG A 225 -14.85 -10.77 -18.98
CA ARG A 225 -15.97 -9.94 -19.46
C ARG A 225 -17.30 -10.55 -19.06
#